data_AF-A0AAT9P5K9-F1
#
_entry.id   AF-A0AAT9P5K9-F1
#
_cell.length_a   1.000
_cell.length_b   1.000
_cell.length_c   1.000
_cell.angle_alpha   90.00
_cell.angle_beta   90.00
_cell.angle_gamma   90.00
#
_symmetry.space_group_name_H-M   'P 1'
#
loop_
_entity.id
_entity.type
_entity.pdbx_description
1 polymer ?
#
loop_
_entity_poly.entity_id
_entity_poly.type
_entity_poly.pdbx_seq_one_letter_code
_entity_poly.pdbx_strand_id
1 'polypeptide(L)'
;MKRFITMIFVIIILSAGLYTLLNKHELANKFDEITLSLLPDPMALNTYTDGQCTAYAFDKVKENETMIERDWHDAKYWADAAQKDGYLVNKTPKEGSILQSSRGSLGHVAYIEHVYKNGNFKISEMNYSEPFKITSRILTPQDVTRYNIIHPKVNPKQKEAS
;
A
#
# COMPACT_ATOMS: atom_id res chain seq x y z
N MET A 1 8.59 -44.59 -40.48
CA MET A 1 9.84 -44.22 -39.79
C MET A 1 10.13 -42.72 -39.82
N LYS A 2 10.22 -42.03 -40.97
CA LYS A 2 10.55 -40.59 -41.02
C LYS A 2 9.65 -39.69 -40.17
N ARG A 3 8.32 -39.87 -40.20
CA ARG A 3 7.34 -39.10 -39.39
C ARG A 3 7.46 -39.31 -37.87
N PHE A 4 7.95 -40.46 -37.44
CA PHE A 4 8.17 -40.78 -36.03
C PHE A 4 9.43 -40.06 -35.49
N ILE A 5 10.49 -40.03 -36.31
CA ILE A 5 11.73 -39.31 -35.97
C ILE A 5 11.48 -37.80 -35.86
N THR A 6 10.68 -37.22 -36.77
CA THR A 6 10.31 -35.79 -36.68
C THR A 6 9.50 -35.47 -35.42
N MET A 7 8.58 -36.35 -35.01
CA MET A 7 7.79 -36.13 -33.79
C MET A 7 8.66 -36.11 -32.52
N ILE A 8 9.62 -37.03 -32.42
CA ILE A 8 10.56 -37.08 -31.29
C ILE A 8 11.41 -35.81 -31.22
N PHE A 9 11.88 -35.33 -32.37
CA PHE A 9 12.66 -34.08 -32.44
C PHE A 9 11.85 -32.85 -31.97
N VAL A 10 10.56 -32.78 -32.36
CA VAL A 10 9.65 -31.71 -31.93
C VAL A 10 9.39 -31.77 -30.42
N ILE A 11 9.22 -32.96 -29.85
CA ILE A 11 9.02 -33.14 -28.39
C ILE A 11 10.27 -32.71 -27.61
N ILE A 12 11.48 -33.02 -28.10
CA ILE A 12 12.73 -32.61 -27.45
C ILE A 12 12.90 -31.08 -27.48
N ILE A 13 12.56 -30.43 -28.59
CA ILE A 13 12.62 -28.97 -28.68
C ILE A 13 11.58 -28.32 -27.76
N LEU A 14 10.35 -28.85 -27.72
CA LEU A 14 9.29 -28.39 -26.82
C LEU A 14 9.66 -28.59 -25.35
N SER A 15 10.24 -29.73 -24.99
CA SER A 15 10.64 -30.02 -23.61
C SER A 15 11.84 -29.18 -23.18
N ALA A 16 12.82 -28.95 -24.06
CA ALA A 16 13.94 -28.03 -23.80
C ALA A 16 13.47 -26.56 -23.70
N GLY A 17 12.54 -26.15 -24.57
CA GLY A 17 11.91 -24.82 -24.51
C GLY A 17 11.11 -24.61 -23.22
N LEU A 18 10.34 -25.62 -22.79
CA LEU A 18 9.61 -25.57 -21.54
C LEU A 18 10.54 -25.61 -20.32
N TYR A 19 11.59 -26.43 -20.35
CA TYR A 19 12.61 -26.50 -19.29
C TYR A 19 13.34 -25.17 -19.11
N THR A 20 13.77 -24.53 -20.21
CA THR A 20 14.42 -23.22 -20.15
C THR A 20 13.48 -22.11 -19.67
N LEU A 21 12.19 -22.16 -20.06
CA LEU A 21 11.17 -21.23 -19.58
C LEU A 21 10.89 -21.39 -18.08
N LEU A 22 10.70 -22.62 -17.61
CA LEU A 22 10.45 -22.95 -16.20
C LEU A 22 11.64 -22.52 -15.33
N ASN A 23 12.86 -22.83 -15.76
CA ASN A 23 14.07 -22.47 -15.02
C ASN A 23 14.29 -20.94 -14.99
N LYS A 24 13.95 -20.22 -16.08
CA LYS A 24 14.00 -18.75 -16.10
C LYS A 24 13.03 -18.14 -15.08
N HIS A 25 11.83 -18.69 -14.96
CA HIS A 25 10.83 -18.24 -13.99
C HIS A 25 11.27 -18.52 -12.56
N GLU A 26 11.80 -19.71 -12.28
CA GLU A 26 12.34 -20.06 -10.96
C GLU A 26 13.50 -19.14 -10.55
N LEU A 27 14.44 -18.90 -11.47
CA LEU A 27 15.54 -17.96 -11.24
C LEU A 27 15.02 -16.54 -10.97
N ALA A 28 14.07 -16.03 -11.76
CA ALA A 28 13.50 -14.70 -11.57
C ALA A 28 12.87 -14.54 -10.18
N ASN A 29 12.07 -15.52 -9.74
CA ASN A 29 11.45 -15.50 -8.41
C ASN A 29 12.51 -15.51 -7.29
N LYS A 30 13.57 -16.30 -7.44
CA LYS A 30 14.67 -16.35 -6.47
C LYS A 30 15.46 -15.03 -6.42
N PHE A 31 15.63 -14.35 -7.56
CA PHE A 31 16.21 -13.01 -7.59
C PHE A 31 15.33 -11.98 -6.91
N ASP A 32 14.00 -12.04 -7.10
CA ASP A 32 13.05 -11.14 -6.45
C ASP A 32 13.02 -11.36 -4.93
N GLU A 33 13.06 -12.61 -4.47
CA GLU A 33 13.13 -12.98 -3.05
C GLU A 33 14.43 -12.47 -2.40
N ILE A 34 15.58 -12.70 -3.05
CA ILE A 34 16.88 -12.18 -2.55
C ILE A 34 16.86 -10.65 -2.52
N THR A 35 16.37 -10.02 -3.58
CA THR A 35 16.26 -8.55 -3.66
C THR A 35 15.37 -8.04 -2.54
N LEU A 36 14.21 -8.65 -2.34
CA LEU A 36 13.29 -8.29 -1.28
C LEU A 36 13.92 -8.46 0.10
N SER A 37 14.67 -9.53 0.34
CA SER A 37 15.41 -9.76 1.59
C SER A 37 16.46 -8.66 1.86
N LEU A 38 17.16 -8.20 0.83
CA LEU A 38 18.24 -7.21 0.96
C LEU A 38 17.77 -5.76 1.05
N LEU A 39 16.61 -5.42 0.48
CA LEU A 39 16.08 -4.06 0.55
C LEU A 39 15.65 -3.72 1.98
N PRO A 40 15.80 -2.45 2.44
CA PRO A 40 15.27 -2.05 3.74
C PRO A 40 13.74 -2.08 3.74
N ASP A 41 13.14 -2.24 4.92
CA ASP A 41 11.68 -2.11 5.06
C ASP A 41 11.24 -0.69 4.66
N PRO A 42 10.31 -0.54 3.70
CA PRO A 42 9.81 0.76 3.27
C PRO A 42 9.14 1.54 4.41
N MET A 43 8.72 0.87 5.48
CA MET A 43 8.12 1.49 6.67
C MET A 43 9.10 1.61 7.86
N ALA A 44 10.37 1.23 7.70
CA ALA A 44 11.36 1.27 8.79
C ALA A 44 11.50 2.67 9.41
N LEU A 45 11.52 3.70 8.57
CA LEU A 45 11.73 5.09 8.95
C LEU A 45 10.54 5.95 8.53
N ASN A 46 9.95 6.64 9.50
CA ASN A 46 9.00 7.71 9.27
C ASN A 46 9.76 9.02 9.02
N THR A 47 9.57 9.63 7.85
CA THR A 47 10.23 10.90 7.47
C THR A 47 9.31 12.11 7.58
N TYR A 48 8.07 11.92 8.00
CA TYR A 48 7.16 13.02 8.30
C TYR A 48 7.51 13.63 9.66
N THR A 49 7.17 14.90 9.86
CA THR A 49 7.47 15.61 11.10
C THR A 49 6.63 15.08 12.26
N ASP A 50 7.31 14.66 13.33
CA ASP A 50 6.69 14.22 14.59
C ASP A 50 5.62 15.20 15.09
N GLY A 51 4.52 14.65 15.59
CA GLY A 51 3.40 15.45 16.09
C GLY A 51 2.42 15.92 15.01
N GLN A 52 2.69 15.69 13.72
CA GLN A 52 1.78 16.03 12.62
C GLN A 52 0.82 14.90 12.25
N CYS A 53 -0.28 15.26 11.58
CA CYS A 53 -1.25 14.30 11.08
C CYS A 53 -0.63 13.25 10.14
N THR A 54 0.34 13.67 9.32
CA THR A 54 1.06 12.84 8.36
C THR A 54 1.93 11.78 9.04
N ALA A 55 2.72 12.19 10.05
CA ALA A 55 3.54 11.27 10.84
C ALA A 55 2.67 10.24 11.58
N TYR A 56 1.59 10.69 12.20
CA TYR A 56 0.65 9.79 12.88
C TYR A 56 0.01 8.77 11.94
N ALA A 57 -0.48 9.20 10.77
CA ALA A 57 -1.08 8.30 9.79
C ALA A 57 -0.07 7.27 9.27
N PHE A 58 1.19 7.66 9.05
CA PHE A 58 2.26 6.74 8.66
C PHE A 58 2.49 5.66 9.72
N ASP A 59 2.58 6.04 10.99
CA ASP A 59 2.80 5.08 12.08
C ASP A 59 1.62 4.11 12.21
N LYS A 60 0.38 4.57 12.06
CA LYS A 60 -0.80 3.70 12.02
C LYS A 60 -0.79 2.70 10.88
N VAL A 61 -0.36 3.11 9.68
CA VAL A 61 -0.20 2.20 8.53
C VAL A 61 0.87 1.14 8.79
N LYS A 62 1.99 1.55 9.41
CA LYS A 62 3.08 0.65 9.82
C LYS A 62 2.63 -0.37 10.85
N GLU A 63 1.88 0.07 11.88
CA GLU A 63 1.28 -0.80 12.89
C GLU A 63 0.35 -1.85 12.28
N ASN A 64 -0.32 -1.51 11.18
CA ASN A 64 -1.19 -2.41 10.43
C ASN A 64 -0.45 -3.26 9.39
N GLU A 65 0.89 -3.34 9.46
CA GLU A 65 1.73 -4.18 8.59
C GLU A 65 1.55 -3.91 7.08
N THR A 66 1.09 -2.69 6.77
CA THR A 66 0.90 -2.19 5.40
C THR A 66 1.89 -1.08 5.11
N MET A 67 1.91 -0.58 3.88
CA MET A 67 2.85 0.47 3.48
C MET A 67 2.19 1.63 2.75
N ILE A 68 2.78 2.81 2.94
CA ILE A 68 2.64 4.03 2.14
C ILE A 68 4.02 4.60 1.86
N GLU A 69 4.13 5.56 0.94
CA GLU A 69 5.41 6.26 0.73
C GLU A 69 5.68 7.29 1.82
N ARG A 70 6.95 7.66 1.92
CA ARG A 70 7.48 8.52 2.99
C ARG A 70 7.75 9.97 2.52
N ASP A 71 7.52 10.27 1.24
CA ASP A 71 7.86 11.54 0.59
C ASP A 71 6.67 12.25 -0.08
N TRP A 72 5.44 11.92 0.30
CA TRP A 72 4.24 12.65 -0.19
C TRP A 72 4.10 14.07 0.38
N HIS A 73 4.99 14.45 1.31
CA HIS A 73 5.06 15.77 1.94
C HIS A 73 3.76 16.15 2.68
N ASP A 74 3.26 17.38 2.48
CA ASP A 74 2.05 17.88 3.12
C ASP A 74 0.81 17.05 2.77
N ALA A 75 -0.08 16.89 3.75
CA ALA A 75 -1.31 16.11 3.63
C ALA A 75 -2.16 16.47 2.41
N LYS A 76 -2.16 17.74 1.97
CA LYS A 76 -2.92 18.19 0.78
C LYS A 76 -2.52 17.49 -0.52
N TYR A 77 -1.28 16.99 -0.63
CA TYR A 77 -0.75 16.34 -1.83
C TYR A 77 -0.89 14.82 -1.82
N TRP A 78 -1.20 14.21 -0.67
CA TRP A 78 -1.13 12.76 -0.49
C TRP A 78 -1.98 11.97 -1.49
N ALA A 79 -3.20 12.43 -1.81
CA ALA A 79 -4.06 11.70 -2.75
C ALA A 79 -3.51 11.68 -4.19
N ASP A 80 -2.89 12.77 -4.64
CA ASP A 80 -2.33 12.88 -5.99
C ASP A 80 -0.99 12.14 -6.08
N ALA A 81 -0.15 12.28 -5.05
CA ALA A 81 1.11 11.55 -4.95
C ALA A 81 0.89 10.03 -4.85
N ALA A 82 -0.06 9.60 -4.01
CA ALA A 82 -0.44 8.19 -3.90
C ALA A 82 -0.94 7.61 -5.23
N GLN A 83 -1.75 8.35 -5.99
CA GLN A 83 -2.18 7.91 -7.33
C GLN A 83 -0.99 7.77 -8.29
N LYS A 84 -0.08 8.75 -8.28
CA LYS A 84 1.14 8.72 -9.10
C LYS A 84 2.02 7.50 -8.79
N ASP A 85 2.09 7.11 -7.52
CA ASP A 85 2.85 5.94 -7.06
C ASP A 85 2.03 4.63 -7.16
N GLY A 86 0.85 4.67 -7.79
CA GLY A 86 0.04 3.49 -8.09
C GLY A 86 -0.73 2.91 -6.90
N TYR A 87 -1.04 3.72 -5.90
CA TYR A 87 -1.98 3.35 -4.84
C TYR A 87 -3.42 3.52 -5.33
N LEU A 88 -4.32 2.67 -4.82
CA LEU A 88 -5.74 2.87 -5.04
C LEU A 88 -6.20 4.09 -4.24
N VAL A 89 -6.78 5.06 -4.93
CA VAL A 89 -7.41 6.23 -4.32
C VAL A 89 -8.85 6.32 -4.80
N ASN A 90 -9.81 6.31 -3.88
CA ASN A 90 -11.23 6.37 -4.19
C ASN A 90 -12.02 7.07 -3.08
N LYS A 91 -13.33 6.81 -3.00
CA LYS A 91 -14.24 7.38 -1.99
C LYS A 91 -14.84 6.31 -1.05
N THR A 92 -14.26 5.11 -1.02
CA THR A 92 -14.80 3.96 -0.27
C THR A 92 -14.00 3.75 1.01
N PRO A 93 -14.56 4.04 2.20
CA PRO A 93 -13.90 3.78 3.47
C PRO A 93 -13.57 2.30 3.62
N LYS A 94 -12.38 2.01 4.10
CA LYS A 94 -11.93 0.67 4.45
C LYS A 94 -11.04 0.77 5.68
N GLU A 95 -11.15 -0.19 6.59
CA GLU A 95 -10.27 -0.30 7.73
C GLU A 95 -8.81 -0.35 7.27
N GLY A 96 -7.94 0.36 7.98
CA GLY A 96 -6.54 0.47 7.61
C GLY A 96 -6.23 1.46 6.50
N SER A 97 -7.24 2.13 5.94
CA SER A 97 -7.03 3.16 4.91
C SER A 97 -6.85 4.55 5.51
N ILE A 98 -6.36 5.49 4.70
CA ILE A 98 -6.14 6.87 5.08
C ILE A 98 -7.22 7.75 4.45
N LEU A 99 -7.91 8.54 5.27
CA LEU A 99 -8.77 9.62 4.85
C LEU A 99 -7.92 10.87 4.62
N GLN A 100 -8.09 11.53 3.48
CA GLN A 100 -7.32 12.70 3.06
C GLN A 100 -8.21 13.86 2.63
N SER A 101 -7.79 15.07 2.99
CA SER A 101 -8.40 16.34 2.57
C SER A 101 -7.32 17.31 2.09
N SER A 102 -7.55 17.95 0.94
CA SER A 102 -6.73 19.07 0.47
C SER A 102 -7.15 20.43 1.04
N ARG A 103 -8.23 20.48 1.85
CA ARG A 103 -8.72 21.73 2.43
C ARG A 103 -7.78 22.24 3.53
N GLY A 104 -7.52 23.54 3.53
CA GLY A 104 -6.56 24.19 4.44
C GLY A 104 -5.19 24.36 3.78
N SER A 105 -4.29 25.10 4.43
CA SER A 105 -2.96 25.44 3.86
C SER A 105 -2.04 24.22 3.68
N LEU A 106 -2.16 23.22 4.57
CA LEU A 106 -1.37 21.98 4.56
C LEU A 106 -2.21 20.74 4.21
N GLY A 107 -3.54 20.88 4.11
CA GLY A 107 -4.45 19.74 4.06
C GLY A 107 -4.54 19.01 5.40
N HIS A 108 -5.17 17.83 5.39
CA HIS A 108 -5.26 16.98 6.58
C HIS A 108 -5.40 15.51 6.21
N VAL A 109 -4.84 14.62 7.03
CA VAL A 109 -5.00 13.17 6.92
C VAL A 109 -5.37 12.53 8.25
N ALA A 110 -6.12 11.44 8.18
CA ALA A 110 -6.57 10.65 9.31
C ALA A 110 -6.56 9.16 8.96
N TYR A 111 -6.37 8.29 9.95
CA TYR A 111 -6.40 6.84 9.76
C TYR A 111 -7.81 6.29 10.03
N ILE A 112 -8.30 5.38 9.19
CA ILE A 112 -9.60 4.72 9.36
C ILE A 112 -9.43 3.49 10.25
N GLU A 113 -9.82 3.65 11.51
CA GLU A 113 -9.74 2.61 12.54
C GLU A 113 -10.76 1.49 12.35
N HIS A 114 -11.99 1.85 11.94
CA HIS A 114 -13.09 0.88 11.83
C HIS A 114 -14.16 1.33 10.85
N VAL A 115 -14.77 0.41 10.12
CA VAL A 115 -15.94 0.67 9.26
C VAL A 115 -17.13 -0.14 9.77
N TYR A 116 -18.15 0.55 10.27
CA TYR A 116 -19.35 -0.07 10.84
C TYR A 116 -20.27 -0.58 9.73
N LYS A 117 -21.11 -1.58 10.05
CA LYS A 117 -22.08 -2.19 9.12
C LYS A 117 -23.05 -1.21 8.48
N ASN A 118 -23.35 -0.09 9.15
CA ASN A 118 -24.25 0.95 8.63
C ASN A 118 -23.55 1.95 7.70
N GLY A 119 -22.25 1.76 7.41
CA GLY A 119 -21.44 2.64 6.56
C GLY A 119 -20.81 3.83 7.28
N ASN A 120 -21.12 4.04 8.57
CA ASN A 120 -20.32 4.97 9.38
C ASN A 120 -18.92 4.40 9.56
N PHE A 121 -17.95 5.28 9.82
CA PHE A 121 -16.58 4.85 10.06
C PHE A 121 -15.90 5.71 11.11
N LYS A 122 -15.07 5.06 11.94
CA LYS A 122 -14.28 5.72 12.98
C LYS A 122 -12.92 6.07 12.40
N ILE A 123 -12.50 7.31 12.61
CA ILE A 123 -11.13 7.76 12.31
C ILE A 123 -10.38 8.13 13.58
N SER A 124 -9.06 8.02 13.52
CA SER A 124 -8.12 8.62 14.46
C SER A 124 -7.17 9.56 13.73
N GLU A 125 -6.81 10.67 14.37
CA GLU A 125 -6.02 11.73 13.75
C GLU A 125 -5.23 12.49 14.82
N MET A 126 -4.06 13.01 14.46
CA MET A 126 -3.23 13.83 15.33
C MET A 126 -3.18 15.28 14.81
N ASN A 127 -3.08 16.23 15.74
CA ASN A 127 -2.91 17.65 15.44
C ASN A 127 -4.04 18.24 14.59
N TYR A 128 -5.26 17.71 14.77
CA TYR A 128 -6.46 18.28 14.18
C TYR A 128 -7.04 19.40 15.04
N SER A 129 -7.12 19.19 16.36
CA SER A 129 -7.63 20.19 17.31
C SER A 129 -6.50 21.00 17.95
N GLU A 130 -5.42 20.34 18.34
CA GLU A 130 -4.31 20.93 19.10
C GLU A 130 -2.99 20.20 18.78
N PRO A 131 -1.82 20.88 18.86
CA PRO A 131 -0.50 20.26 18.67
C PRO A 131 -0.32 18.97 19.45
N PHE A 132 0.20 17.92 18.79
CA PHE A 132 0.46 16.59 19.36
C PHE A 132 -0.77 15.85 19.93
N LYS A 133 -1.98 16.42 19.80
CA LYS A 133 -3.19 15.79 20.33
C LYS A 133 -3.72 14.76 19.36
N ILE A 134 -3.82 13.50 19.81
CA ILE A 134 -4.60 12.46 19.14
C ILE A 134 -6.07 12.66 19.49
N THR A 135 -6.91 12.66 18.47
CA THR A 135 -8.37 12.72 18.59
C THR A 135 -9.00 11.61 17.74
N SER A 136 -10.27 11.34 17.98
CA SER A 136 -11.04 10.40 17.18
C SER A 136 -12.47 10.88 17.02
N ARG A 137 -13.08 10.55 15.89
CA ARG A 137 -14.49 10.85 15.64
C ARG A 137 -15.09 9.84 14.67
N ILE A 138 -16.42 9.84 14.63
CA ILE A 138 -17.19 9.02 13.70
C ILE A 138 -17.67 9.93 12.55
N LEU A 139 -17.46 9.45 11.33
CA LEU A 139 -17.96 10.07 10.11
C LEU A 139 -19.03 9.19 9.47
N THR A 140 -19.90 9.82 8.70
CA THR A 140 -21.00 9.18 7.98
C THR A 140 -20.66 8.96 6.50
N PRO A 141 -21.43 8.14 5.77
CA PRO A 141 -21.31 8.04 4.32
C PRO A 141 -21.42 9.39 3.60
N GLN A 142 -22.19 10.33 4.12
CA GLN A 142 -22.33 11.67 3.53
C GLN A 142 -21.02 12.48 3.67
N ASP A 143 -20.33 12.33 4.81
CA ASP A 143 -19.07 13.03 5.06
C ASP A 143 -17.95 12.60 4.10
N VAL A 144 -17.94 11.33 3.67
CA VAL A 144 -16.87 10.77 2.81
C VAL A 144 -16.74 11.49 1.48
N THR A 145 -17.83 12.08 0.98
CA THR A 145 -17.86 12.81 -0.29
C THR A 145 -16.85 13.96 -0.36
N ARG A 146 -16.43 14.47 0.80
CA ARG A 146 -15.47 15.58 0.95
C ARG A 146 -14.01 15.14 1.01
N TYR A 147 -13.74 13.84 1.02
CA TYR A 147 -12.41 13.28 1.28
C TYR A 147 -11.98 12.30 0.21
N ASN A 148 -10.68 12.10 0.05
CA ASN A 148 -10.13 10.97 -0.70
C ASN A 148 -9.78 9.85 0.29
N ILE A 149 -9.94 8.60 -0.12
CA ILE A 149 -9.51 7.43 0.64
C ILE A 149 -8.34 6.79 -0.09
N ILE A 150 -7.17 6.84 0.54
CA ILE A 150 -5.94 6.20 0.06
C ILE A 150 -5.85 4.83 0.72
N HIS A 151 -5.69 3.78 -0.10
CA HIS A 151 -5.61 2.40 0.37
C HIS A 151 -4.13 1.96 0.41
N PRO A 152 -3.54 1.75 1.60
CA PRO A 152 -2.18 1.24 1.72
C PRO A 152 -1.96 -0.09 0.99
N LYS A 153 -0.74 -0.29 0.49
CA LYS A 153 -0.33 -1.54 -0.15
C LYS A 153 0.13 -2.54 0.90
N VAL A 154 0.22 -3.80 0.51
CA VAL A 154 0.88 -4.83 1.33
C VAL A 154 2.34 -4.44 1.52
N ASN A 155 2.84 -4.42 2.75
CA ASN A 155 4.27 -4.26 2.98
C ASN A 155 4.97 -5.56 2.56
N PRO A 156 5.87 -5.53 1.57
CA PRO A 156 6.48 -6.75 1.07
C PRO A 156 7.38 -7.42 2.13
N LYS A 157 7.85 -6.70 3.16
CA LYS A 157 8.60 -7.29 4.29
C LYS A 157 7.76 -8.07 5.30
N GLN A 158 6.45 -7.84 5.35
CA GLN A 158 5.55 -8.54 6.27
C GLN A 158 4.98 -9.83 5.64
N LYS A 159 5.10 -9.98 4.31
CA LYS A 159 4.61 -11.13 3.56
C LYS A 159 5.40 -12.44 3.81
N GLU A 160 6.60 -12.35 4.39
CA GLU A 160 7.45 -13.51 4.71
C GLU A 160 7.25 -14.05 6.14
N ALA A 161 6.52 -13.33 6.99
CA ALA A 161 6.31 -13.70 8.40
C ALA A 161 5.00 -14.46 8.67
N SER A 162 4.19 -14.73 7.64
CA SER A 162 2.85 -15.35 7.74
C SER A 162 2.74 -16.71 7.03
#